data_AF-A0A5E6NT51-F1
#
_entry.id   AF-A0A5E6NT51-F1
#
_cell.length_a   1.000
_cell.length_b   1.000
_cell.length_c   1.000
_cell.angle_alpha   90.00
_cell.angle_beta   90.00
_cell.angle_gamma   90.00
#
_symmetry.space_group_name_H-M   'P 1'
#
loop_
_entity.id
_entity.type
_entity.pdbx_description
1 polymer ?
#
loop_
_entity_poly.entity_id
_entity_poly.type
_entity_poly.pdbx_seq_one_letter_code
_entity_poly.pdbx_strand_id
1 'polypeptide(L)'
;MCDKYSGKIINIHHSFLPSFAGSNPYKRAAQRGVKLIGATCHYVTSELDEGPIIEQDVLRVSHSDSVQEMQKMGQDIEKVTLAKGLQYHLEDRVLTCNNKQLCLVSQKKLTDILLRYQYQVLLTVFIKNWCKYA
;
A
#
# COMPACT_ATOMS: atom_id res chain seq x y z
N MET A 1 -0.83 -10.61 -16.64
CA MET A 1 -1.91 -10.18 -15.72
C MET A 1 -1.76 -8.70 -15.36
N CYS A 2 -0.57 -8.27 -14.90
CA CYS A 2 -0.30 -6.88 -14.52
C CYS A 2 -0.61 -5.87 -15.63
N ASP A 3 -0.22 -6.13 -16.88
CA ASP A 3 -0.50 -5.20 -17.99
C ASP A 3 -1.99 -4.99 -18.25
N LYS A 4 -2.78 -6.07 -18.18
CA LYS A 4 -4.24 -6.04 -18.40
C LYS A 4 -4.98 -5.23 -17.32
N TYR A 5 -4.44 -5.20 -16.10
CA TYR A 5 -5.04 -4.54 -14.94
C TYR A 5 -4.16 -3.41 -14.39
N SER A 6 -3.31 -2.82 -15.25
CA SER A 6 -2.43 -1.73 -14.86
C SER A 6 -3.24 -0.56 -14.27
N GLY A 7 -2.81 -0.08 -13.10
CA GLY A 7 -3.51 0.98 -12.36
C GLY A 7 -4.85 0.58 -11.73
N LYS A 8 -5.23 -0.71 -11.75
CA LYS A 8 -6.50 -1.21 -11.20
C LYS A 8 -6.33 -2.15 -10.01
N ILE A 9 -5.11 -2.62 -9.74
CA ILE A 9 -4.82 -3.52 -8.63
C ILE A 9 -4.02 -2.74 -7.58
N ILE A 10 -4.55 -2.70 -6.36
CA ILE A 10 -3.91 -2.11 -5.18
C ILE A 10 -3.47 -3.24 -4.26
N ASN A 11 -2.25 -3.12 -3.72
CA ASN A 11 -1.69 -4.05 -2.75
C ASN A 11 -1.37 -3.32 -1.43
N ILE A 12 -1.47 -4.06 -0.32
CA ILE A 12 -1.02 -3.61 1.00
C ILE A 12 0.22 -4.41 1.40
N HIS A 13 1.35 -3.72 1.47
CA HIS A 13 2.60 -4.26 1.93
C HIS A 13 2.77 -3.94 3.42
N HIS A 14 3.08 -4.96 4.23
CA HIS A 14 3.11 -4.90 5.70
C HIS A 14 4.45 -4.39 6.25
N SER A 15 5.08 -3.50 5.49
CA SER A 15 6.29 -2.79 5.86
C SER A 15 6.29 -1.39 5.25
N PHE A 16 7.13 -0.51 5.79
CA PHE A 16 7.37 0.81 5.24
C PHE A 16 8.41 0.72 4.12
N LEU A 17 7.96 0.52 2.88
CA LEU A 17 8.85 0.38 1.73
C LEU A 17 9.72 1.64 1.54
N PRO A 18 11.00 1.48 1.11
CA PRO A 18 11.66 0.22 0.71
C PRO A 18 12.24 -0.60 1.89
N SER A 19 12.01 -0.17 3.13
CA SER A 19 12.58 -0.83 4.31
C SER A 19 11.78 -2.09 4.67
N PHE A 20 12.48 -3.19 4.96
CA PHE A 20 11.91 -4.48 5.39
C PHE A 20 11.10 -5.26 4.34
N ALA A 21 11.49 -5.18 3.06
CA ALA A 21 11.03 -6.13 2.04
C ALA A 21 11.34 -7.60 2.42
N GLY A 22 10.45 -8.51 2.04
CA GLY A 22 10.56 -9.96 2.27
C GLY A 22 9.79 -10.46 3.50
N SER A 23 10.07 -11.70 3.92
CA SER A 23 9.27 -12.40 4.95
C SER A 23 9.60 -11.98 6.38
N ASN A 24 8.58 -12.03 7.25
CA ASN A 24 8.65 -11.79 8.70
C ASN A 24 9.23 -10.41 9.13
N PRO A 25 8.70 -9.29 8.61
CA PRO A 25 9.25 -7.97 8.93
C PRO A 25 9.18 -7.63 10.42
N TYR A 26 8.14 -8.06 11.15
CA TYR A 26 8.01 -7.78 12.59
C TYR A 26 9.08 -8.49 13.44
N LYS A 27 9.47 -9.72 13.08
CA LYS A 27 10.57 -10.41 13.77
C LYS A 27 11.89 -9.68 13.53
N ARG A 28 12.14 -9.23 12.29
CA ARG A 28 13.33 -8.45 11.93
C ARG A 28 13.33 -7.07 12.60
N ALA A 29 12.17 -6.43 12.70
CA ALA A 29 11.97 -5.16 13.39
C ALA A 29 12.35 -5.28 14.88
N ALA A 30 11.86 -6.31 15.56
CA ALA A 30 12.22 -6.61 16.96
C ALA A 30 13.73 -6.89 17.11
N GLN A 31 14.31 -7.73 16.25
CA GLN A 31 15.74 -8.04 16.28
C GLN A 31 16.64 -6.81 16.02
N ARG A 32 16.23 -5.91 15.13
CA ARG A 32 16.95 -4.66 14.84
C ARG A 32 16.67 -3.55 15.84
N GLY A 33 15.68 -3.73 16.73
CA GLY A 33 15.31 -2.72 17.72
C GLY A 33 14.76 -1.43 17.13
N VAL A 34 14.07 -1.52 15.97
CA VAL A 34 13.47 -0.34 15.34
C VAL A 34 12.47 0.34 16.27
N LYS A 35 12.26 1.63 16.08
CA LYS A 35 11.28 2.42 16.84
C LYS A 35 10.02 2.74 16.05
N LEU A 36 9.99 2.35 14.78
CA LEU A 36 8.88 2.56 13.87
C LEU A 36 8.65 1.27 13.06
N ILE A 37 7.39 0.89 12.93
CA ILE A 37 6.90 -0.06 11.93
C ILE A 37 5.92 0.68 11.02
N GLY A 38 5.54 0.10 9.89
CA GLY A 38 4.59 0.77 8.99
C GLY A 38 4.03 -0.16 7.94
N ALA A 39 3.14 0.39 7.12
CA ALA A 39 2.53 -0.28 5.99
C ALA A 39 2.51 0.64 4.77
N THR A 40 2.54 0.04 3.60
CA THR A 40 2.59 0.74 2.30
C THR A 40 1.49 0.23 1.39
N CYS A 41 0.58 1.12 0.99
CA CYS A 41 -0.43 0.87 -0.02
C CYS A 41 0.10 1.36 -1.37
N HIS A 42 0.12 0.49 -2.39
CA HIS A 42 0.70 0.82 -3.70
C HIS A 42 -0.04 0.09 -4.83
N TYR A 43 0.09 0.58 -6.06
CA TYR A 43 -0.39 -0.18 -7.23
C TYR A 43 0.50 -1.40 -7.50
N VAL A 44 -0.06 -2.46 -8.05
CA VAL A 44 0.70 -3.62 -8.50
C VAL A 44 1.25 -3.37 -9.91
N THR A 45 2.52 -3.69 -10.12
CA THR A 45 3.19 -3.66 -11.44
C THR A 45 3.78 -5.04 -11.77
N SER A 46 4.51 -5.16 -12.87
CA SER A 46 5.29 -6.38 -13.17
C SER A 46 6.37 -6.63 -12.12
N GLU A 47 6.93 -5.55 -11.57
CA GLU A 47 7.95 -5.59 -10.52
C GLU A 47 7.29 -5.71 -9.15
N LEU A 48 7.71 -6.73 -8.39
CA LEU A 48 7.15 -7.05 -7.06
C LEU A 48 7.46 -5.93 -6.08
N ASP A 49 6.42 -5.41 -5.40
CA ASP A 49 6.52 -4.34 -4.39
C ASP A 49 7.13 -2.99 -4.89
N GLU A 50 7.30 -2.81 -6.21
CA GLU A 50 7.94 -1.62 -6.82
C GLU A 50 6.94 -0.68 -7.52
N GLY A 51 5.65 -0.89 -7.31
CA GLY A 51 4.63 -0.04 -7.93
C GLY A 51 4.46 1.32 -7.24
N PRO A 52 3.83 2.30 -7.91
CA PRO A 52 3.65 3.63 -7.35
C PRO A 52 2.89 3.61 -6.01
N ILE A 53 3.48 4.25 -4.99
CA ILE A 53 2.98 4.31 -3.61
C ILE A 53 1.82 5.29 -3.50
N ILE A 54 0.66 4.79 -3.07
CA ILE A 54 -0.59 5.56 -2.90
C ILE A 54 -0.63 6.20 -1.51
N GLU A 55 -0.29 5.43 -0.48
CA GLU A 55 -0.34 5.86 0.92
C GLU A 55 0.66 5.06 1.76
N GLN A 56 1.26 5.71 2.75
CA GLN A 56 2.10 5.05 3.75
C GLN A 56 1.74 5.57 5.13
N ASP A 57 1.74 4.67 6.11
CA ASP A 57 1.53 5.05 7.50
C ASP A 57 2.58 4.36 8.37
N VAL A 58 2.91 4.99 9.50
CA VAL A 58 3.90 4.48 10.46
C VAL A 58 3.36 4.52 11.88
N LEU A 59 3.80 3.56 12.68
CA LEU A 59 3.44 3.45 14.09
C LEU A 59 4.71 3.28 14.93
N ARG A 60 4.74 3.95 16.09
CA ARG A 60 5.85 3.85 17.03
C ARG A 60 5.77 2.58 17.86
N VAL A 61 6.88 1.87 17.93
CA VAL A 61 7.06 0.67 18.75
C VAL A 61 8.18 0.86 19.76
N SER A 62 8.10 0.12 20.85
CA SER A 62 9.05 0.05 21.94
C SER A 62 9.81 -1.27 21.94
N HIS A 63 10.92 -1.30 22.66
CA HIS A 63 11.67 -2.53 22.94
C HIS A 63 10.93 -3.48 23.90
N SER A 64 9.94 -2.96 24.63
CA SER A 64 9.05 -3.73 25.48
C SER A 64 8.00 -4.51 24.69
N ASP A 65 7.74 -4.15 23.44
CA ASP A 65 6.71 -4.78 22.62
C ASP A 65 7.20 -6.15 22.14
N SER A 66 6.40 -7.18 22.35
CA SER A 66 6.64 -8.51 21.81
C SER A 66 6.42 -8.55 20.30
N VAL A 67 6.97 -9.56 19.62
CA VAL A 67 6.76 -9.76 18.18
C VAL A 67 5.27 -9.92 17.85
N GLN A 68 4.51 -10.56 18.74
CA GLN A 68 3.08 -10.77 18.61
C GLN A 68 2.30 -9.46 18.72
N GLU A 69 2.69 -8.58 19.64
CA GLU A 69 2.10 -7.24 19.75
C GLU A 69 2.42 -6.40 18.51
N MET A 70 3.67 -6.38 18.07
CA MET A 70 4.06 -5.69 16.83
C MET A 70 3.28 -6.21 15.61
N GLN A 71 3.02 -7.52 15.52
CA GLN A 71 2.18 -8.10 14.46
C GLN A 71 0.74 -7.59 14.52
N LYS A 72 0.14 -7.51 15.72
CA LYS A 72 -1.22 -7.01 15.90
C LYS A 72 -1.32 -5.53 15.52
N MET A 73 -0.39 -4.71 16.04
CA MET A 73 -0.29 -3.28 15.70
C MET A 73 -0.08 -3.09 14.19
N GLY A 74 0.76 -3.94 13.60
CA GLY A 74 1.00 -4.05 12.18
C GLY A 74 -0.27 -4.30 11.34
N GLN A 75 -1.10 -5.24 11.76
CA GLN A 75 -2.37 -5.52 11.09
C GLN A 75 -3.35 -4.34 11.18
N ASP A 76 -3.34 -3.59 12.28
CA ASP A 76 -4.21 -2.44 12.44
C ASP A 76 -3.78 -1.28 11.54
N ILE A 77 -2.46 -1.03 11.42
CA ILE A 77 -1.97 -0.03 10.47
C ILE A 77 -2.19 -0.47 9.02
N GLU A 78 -2.00 -1.75 8.67
CA GLU A 78 -2.30 -2.30 7.33
C GLU A 78 -3.74 -1.94 6.90
N LYS A 79 -4.74 -2.13 7.79
CA LYS A 79 -6.15 -1.82 7.50
C LYS A 79 -6.38 -0.34 7.24
N VAL A 80 -5.82 0.52 8.09
CA VAL A 80 -6.00 1.99 7.99
C VAL A 80 -5.34 2.53 6.73
N THR A 81 -4.10 2.13 6.45
CA THR A 81 -3.36 2.54 5.24
C THR A 81 -4.08 2.09 3.98
N LEU A 82 -4.58 0.85 3.94
CA LEU A 82 -5.34 0.36 2.79
C LEU A 82 -6.66 1.13 2.61
N ALA A 83 -7.40 1.39 3.69
CA ALA A 83 -8.65 2.13 3.63
C ALA A 83 -8.46 3.55 3.07
N LYS A 84 -7.43 4.28 3.56
CA LYS A 84 -7.06 5.61 3.04
C LYS A 84 -6.67 5.56 1.56
N GLY A 85 -5.80 4.62 1.18
CA GLY A 85 -5.37 4.49 -0.22
C GLY A 85 -6.52 4.13 -1.16
N LEU A 86 -7.45 3.27 -0.73
CA LEU A 86 -8.67 2.97 -1.48
C LEU A 86 -9.57 4.20 -1.60
N GLN A 87 -9.76 4.95 -0.52
CA GLN A 87 -10.52 6.20 -0.56
C GLN A 87 -9.93 7.18 -1.59
N TYR A 88 -8.61 7.39 -1.58
CA TYR A 88 -7.97 8.28 -2.55
C TYR A 88 -8.12 7.79 -3.99
N HIS A 89 -8.06 6.48 -4.22
CA HIS A 89 -8.31 5.91 -5.54
C HIS A 89 -9.75 6.13 -6.01
N LEU A 90 -10.73 5.82 -5.14
CA LEU A 90 -12.17 5.96 -5.44
C LEU A 90 -12.61 7.41 -5.63
N GLU A 91 -11.99 8.35 -4.90
CA GLU A 91 -12.22 9.79 -5.04
C GLU A 91 -11.45 10.41 -6.23
N ASP A 92 -10.79 9.59 -7.06
CA ASP A 92 -9.99 10.05 -8.20
C ASP A 92 -8.85 11.01 -7.81
N ARG A 93 -8.39 10.92 -6.55
CA ARG A 93 -7.39 11.82 -5.96
C ARG A 93 -5.95 11.39 -6.23
N VAL A 94 -5.75 10.24 -6.87
CA VAL A 94 -4.44 9.66 -7.17
C VAL A 94 -4.10 9.89 -8.64
N LEU A 95 -3.08 10.70 -8.91
CA LEU A 95 -2.54 10.93 -10.26
C LEU A 95 -1.15 10.33 -10.39
N THR A 96 -0.94 9.46 -11.39
CA THR A 96 0.37 8.88 -11.71
C THR A 96 1.17 9.81 -12.60
N CYS A 97 2.24 10.39 -12.06
CA CYS A 97 3.22 11.20 -12.75
C CYS A 97 4.42 10.31 -13.13
N ASN A 98 4.72 10.20 -14.43
CA ASN A 98 5.89 9.50 -14.98
C ASN A 98 6.05 8.04 -14.50
N ASN A 99 4.96 7.29 -14.37
CA ASN A 99 4.93 5.87 -13.96
C ASN A 99 5.59 5.54 -12.60
N LYS A 100 6.06 6.52 -11.84
CA LYS A 100 6.81 6.30 -10.59
C LYS A 100 6.26 7.06 -9.40
N GLN A 101 5.68 8.24 -9.62
CA GLN A 101 5.22 9.11 -8.55
C GLN A 101 3.71 9.25 -8.56
N LEU A 102 3.11 9.22 -7.37
CA LEU A 102 1.72 9.57 -7.16
C LEU A 102 1.63 10.95 -6.52
N CYS A 103 0.80 11.81 -7.08
CA CYS A 103 0.42 13.08 -6.47
C CYS A 103 -1.02 12.96 -5.96
N LEU A 104 -1.22 13.20 -4.67
CA LEU A 104 -2.55 13.38 -4.10
C LEU A 104 -3.06 14.77 -4.47
N VAL A 105 -4.12 14.83 -5.27
CA VAL A 105 -4.75 16.11 -5.61
C VAL A 105 -5.77 16.49 -4.53
N SER A 106 -5.66 17.73 -4.05
CA SER A 106 -6.49 18.30 -2.98
C SER A 106 -7.96 18.42 -3.36
N GLN A 107 -8.28 18.48 -4.66
CA GLN A 107 -9.61 18.53 -5.27
C GLN A 107 -9.43 18.54 -6.79
N LYS A 108 -10.09 17.66 -7.54
CA LYS A 108 -10.18 17.79 -9.01
C LYS A 108 -11.27 18.78 -9.36
N LYS A 109 -11.05 19.62 -10.39
CA LYS A 109 -12.15 20.34 -11.03
C LYS A 109 -13.10 19.29 -11.63
N LEU A 110 -14.40 19.48 -11.42
CA LEU A 110 -15.49 18.62 -11.91
C LEU A 110 -15.37 18.23 -13.40
N THR A 111 -14.70 19.05 -14.20
CA THR A 111 -14.47 18.83 -15.64
C THR A 111 -13.58 17.64 -15.96
N ASP A 112 -12.68 17.22 -15.06
CA ASP A 112 -11.75 16.10 -15.31
C ASP A 112 -12.34 14.73 -14.89
N ILE A 113 -13.38 14.75 -14.06
CA ILE A 113 -14.01 13.56 -13.47
C ILE A 113 -14.98 12.89 -14.47
N LEU A 114 -15.70 13.69 -15.27
CA LEU A 114 -16.76 13.18 -16.15
C LEU A 114 -16.26 12.33 -17.35
N LEU A 115 -14.97 12.39 -17.71
CA LEU A 115 -14.41 11.60 -18.82
C LEU A 115 -13.99 10.16 -18.44
N ARG A 116 -13.91 9.81 -17.15
CA ARG A 116 -13.43 8.47 -16.70
C ARG A 116 -14.50 7.55 -16.12
N TYR A 117 -15.73 8.03 -15.92
CA TYR A 117 -16.83 7.26 -15.31
C TYR A 117 -17.32 6.03 -16.11
N GLN A 118 -16.69 5.67 -17.24
CA GLN A 118 -17.05 4.48 -18.03
C GLN A 118 -16.28 3.20 -17.70
N TYR A 119 -15.26 3.21 -16.84
CA TYR A 119 -14.44 2.00 -16.61
C TYR A 119 -14.42 1.58 -15.15
N GLN A 120 -15.36 0.69 -14.83
CA GLN A 120 -15.48 -0.05 -13.58
C GLN A 120 -14.13 -0.58 -13.08
N VAL A 121 -13.83 -0.30 -11.81
CA VAL A 121 -12.70 -0.87 -11.06
C VAL A 121 -13.10 -2.28 -10.61
N LEU A 122 -12.42 -3.30 -11.12
CA LEU A 122 -12.54 -4.66 -10.60
C LEU A 122 -11.62 -4.75 -9.37
N LEU A 123 -12.17 -4.47 -8.19
CA LEU A 123 -11.43 -4.49 -6.93
C LEU A 123 -11.16 -5.95 -6.54
N THR A 124 -9.95 -6.47 -6.78
CA THR A 124 -9.51 -7.71 -6.14
C THR A 124 -8.52 -7.36 -5.04
N VAL A 125 -9.02 -7.29 -3.80
CA VAL A 125 -8.22 -7.12 -2.60
C VAL A 125 -7.47 -8.44 -2.35
N PHE A 126 -6.22 -8.53 -2.82
CA PHE A 126 -5.38 -9.70 -2.59
C PHE A 126 -4.62 -9.57 -1.26
N ILE A 127 -5.28 -9.98 -0.17
CA ILE A 127 -4.62 -10.13 1.13
C ILE A 127 -3.77 -11.42 1.11
N LYS A 128 -2.44 -11.25 1.17
CA LYS A 128 -1.44 -12.22 1.68
C LYS A 128 -1.22 -13.58 0.96
N ASN A 129 -1.39 -13.73 -0.36
CA ASN A 129 -1.06 -15.01 -1.03
C ASN A 129 -0.18 -14.97 -2.30
N TRP A 130 0.39 -13.82 -2.70
CA TRP A 130 1.25 -13.81 -3.90
C TRP A 130 2.64 -14.44 -3.69
N CYS A 131 3.20 -14.42 -2.47
CA CYS A 131 4.54 -14.97 -2.18
C CYS A 131 4.70 -16.51 -2.34
N LYS A 132 3.71 -17.23 -2.90
CA LYS A 132 3.83 -18.68 -3.17
C LYS A 132 3.95 -19.06 -4.66
N TYR A 133 3.79 -18.13 -5.59
CA TYR A 133 3.71 -18.45 -7.03
C TYR A 133 4.52 -17.52 -7.94
N ALA A 134 5.60 -16.92 -7.43
CA ALA A 134 6.64 -16.30 -8.24
C ALA A 134 7.97 -17.03 -7.99
#